data_AF-A0A6M3L3F2-F1
#
_entry.id   AF-A0A6M3L3F2-F1
#
_cell.length_a   1.000
_cell.length_b   1.000
_cell.length_c   1.000
_cell.angle_alpha   90.00
_cell.angle_beta   90.00
_cell.angle_gamma   90.00
#
_symmetry.space_group_name_H-M   'P 1'
#
loop_
_entity.id
_entity.type
_entity.pdbx_description
1 polymer ?
#
loop_
_entity_poly.entity_id
_entity_poly.type
_entity_poly.pdbx_seq_one_letter_code
_entity_poly.pdbx_strand_id
1 'polypeptide(L)'
;MESLIGIVGGPLGALLTGVFGSVVSNVFNYFKQKQAHKEKIELIELEMKSRKLDHTIAVAEAEANIAIMKTQTEGALELEEAKAFTESQKNMMESLLKPSFIDRMMDVEGPMRYLTMPVAALITFLFGVVDFVKHCMRPGITIFLIISMAVILQEAYSILDSVSYQWGADQAVAIITRAVNSVIYMTEVVLAWWFADRRIAKFQARLAGGDLK
;
A
#
# COMPACT_ATOMS: atom_id res chain seq x y z
N MET A 1 108.78 1.70 0.53
CA MET A 1 108.06 1.79 1.82
C MET A 1 106.59 1.36 1.66
N GLU A 2 106.40 0.19 1.06
CA GLU A 2 105.33 -0.73 1.46
C GLU A 2 105.80 -1.35 2.79
N SER A 3 104.93 -1.41 3.83
CA SER A 3 104.91 -2.47 4.87
C SER A 3 104.30 -2.15 6.25
N LEU A 4 103.61 -1.03 6.56
CA LEU A 4 103.11 -0.88 7.97
C LEU A 4 101.92 0.06 8.27
N ILE A 5 100.86 0.07 7.45
CA ILE A 5 99.48 0.34 7.96
C ILE A 5 98.53 -0.75 7.43
N GLY A 6 99.01 -1.99 7.43
CA GLY A 6 98.28 -3.20 7.05
C GLY A 6 97.55 -3.89 8.21
N ILE A 7 97.01 -3.16 9.20
CA ILE A 7 96.32 -3.78 10.36
C ILE A 7 94.92 -3.20 10.68
N VAL A 8 94.40 -2.24 9.90
CA VAL A 8 93.00 -1.74 10.09
C VAL A 8 92.16 -1.78 8.80
N GLY A 9 92.63 -2.52 7.79
CA GLY A 9 91.93 -2.73 6.52
C GLY A 9 91.54 -4.20 6.29
N GLY A 10 91.19 -4.92 7.36
CA GLY A 10 90.81 -6.33 7.26
C GLY A 10 89.44 -6.52 6.62
N PRO A 11 89.21 -7.62 5.87
CA PRO A 11 87.91 -8.04 5.31
C PRO A 11 86.77 -8.12 6.35
N LEU A 12 87.11 -8.17 7.63
CA LEU A 12 86.18 -8.16 8.76
C LEU A 12 85.43 -6.83 8.93
N GLY A 13 85.99 -5.68 8.52
CA GLY A 13 85.33 -4.36 8.64
C GLY A 13 84.25 -4.11 7.58
N ALA A 14 84.47 -4.61 6.35
CA ALA A 14 83.50 -4.53 5.26
C ALA A 14 82.39 -5.59 5.36
N LEU A 15 82.70 -6.77 5.92
CA LEU A 15 81.70 -7.81 6.21
C LEU A 15 80.75 -7.37 7.33
N LEU A 16 81.25 -6.72 8.39
CA LEU A 16 80.39 -6.28 9.50
C LEU A 16 79.48 -5.10 9.12
N THR A 17 79.91 -4.17 8.26
CA THR A 17 79.06 -3.05 7.82
C THR A 17 78.04 -3.45 6.75
N GLY A 18 78.37 -4.37 5.83
CA GLY A 18 77.42 -4.89 4.84
C GLY A 18 76.33 -5.80 5.43
N VAL A 19 76.69 -6.63 6.43
CA VAL A 19 75.72 -7.50 7.13
C VAL A 19 74.83 -6.69 8.08
N PHE A 20 75.35 -5.68 8.78
CA PHE A 20 74.50 -4.77 9.56
C PHE A 20 73.57 -3.94 8.68
N GLY A 21 74.02 -3.48 7.52
CA GLY A 21 73.18 -2.75 6.55
C GLY A 21 72.04 -3.60 5.99
N SER A 22 72.28 -4.89 5.68
CA SER A 22 71.23 -5.79 5.16
C SER A 22 70.20 -6.18 6.24
N VAL A 23 70.65 -6.37 7.49
CA VAL A 23 69.75 -6.67 8.61
C VAL A 23 68.89 -5.45 8.96
N VAL A 24 69.47 -4.24 9.01
CA VAL A 24 68.71 -3.01 9.27
C VAL A 24 67.76 -2.68 8.12
N SER A 25 68.18 -2.87 6.86
CA SER A 25 67.32 -2.67 5.68
C SER A 25 66.17 -3.67 5.62
N ASN A 26 66.40 -4.95 5.99
CA ASN A 26 65.33 -5.96 6.07
C ASN A 26 64.32 -5.65 7.17
N VAL A 27 64.78 -5.14 8.33
CA VAL A 27 63.88 -4.71 9.41
C VAL A 27 63.06 -3.50 8.97
N PHE A 28 63.69 -2.48 8.36
CA PHE A 28 62.96 -1.31 7.83
C PHE A 28 62.00 -1.68 6.69
N ASN A 29 62.40 -2.56 5.77
CA ASN A 29 61.53 -3.06 4.70
C ASN A 29 60.37 -3.88 5.26
N TYR A 30 60.56 -4.66 6.32
CA TYR A 30 59.49 -5.38 6.99
C TYR A 30 58.47 -4.42 7.65
N PHE A 31 58.94 -3.36 8.32
CA PHE A 31 58.05 -2.34 8.87
C PHE A 31 57.32 -1.53 7.78
N LYS A 32 58.02 -1.18 6.69
CA LYS A 32 57.43 -0.48 5.54
C LYS A 32 56.40 -1.36 4.80
N GLN A 33 56.67 -2.64 4.63
CA GLN A 33 55.74 -3.62 4.06
C GLN A 33 54.54 -3.83 4.98
N LYS A 34 54.73 -3.83 6.31
CA LYS A 34 53.63 -3.90 7.28
C LYS A 34 52.76 -2.64 7.29
N GLN A 35 53.34 -1.44 7.11
CA GLN A 35 52.57 -0.20 6.94
C GLN A 35 51.81 -0.20 5.60
N ALA A 36 52.45 -0.59 4.49
CA ALA A 36 51.79 -0.68 3.19
C ALA A 36 50.66 -1.71 3.17
N HIS A 37 50.76 -2.82 3.92
CA HIS A 37 49.66 -3.77 4.06
C HIS A 37 48.49 -3.21 4.88
N LYS A 38 48.78 -2.46 5.95
CA LYS A 38 47.72 -1.78 6.73
C LYS A 38 46.96 -0.77 5.87
N GLU A 39 47.68 0.03 5.08
CA GLU A 39 47.10 1.01 4.16
C GLU A 39 46.26 0.34 3.06
N LYS A 40 46.71 -0.79 2.51
CA LYS A 40 45.91 -1.57 1.54
C LYS A 40 44.64 -2.15 2.16
N ILE A 41 44.71 -2.64 3.39
CA ILE A 41 43.53 -3.16 4.10
C ILE A 41 42.53 -2.02 4.36
N GLU A 42 43.02 -0.86 4.80
CA GLU A 42 42.20 0.33 5.04
C GLU A 42 41.55 0.87 3.76
N LEU A 43 42.27 0.86 2.63
CA LEU A 43 41.72 1.23 1.32
C LEU A 43 40.64 0.26 0.85
N ILE A 44 40.83 -1.05 1.02
CA ILE A 44 39.83 -2.07 0.67
C ILE A 44 38.59 -1.94 1.57
N GLU A 45 38.77 -1.65 2.86
CA GLU A 45 37.66 -1.40 3.78
C GLU A 45 36.89 -0.13 3.41
N LEU A 46 37.58 0.94 3.04
CA LEU A 46 36.95 2.18 2.55
C LEU A 46 36.17 1.93 1.26
N GLU A 47 36.72 1.17 0.32
CA GLU A 47 36.05 0.82 -0.94
C GLU A 47 34.84 -0.11 -0.70
N MET A 48 34.95 -1.07 0.22
CA MET A 48 33.81 -1.88 0.62
C MET A 48 32.72 -1.03 1.29
N LYS A 49 33.11 -0.03 2.08
CA LYS A 49 32.16 0.87 2.74
C LYS A 49 31.48 1.78 1.72
N SER A 50 32.19 2.34 0.74
CA SER A 50 31.59 3.15 -0.33
C SER A 50 30.65 2.31 -1.20
N ARG A 51 31.08 1.11 -1.64
CA ARG A 51 30.22 0.21 -2.43
C ARG A 51 28.96 -0.22 -1.67
N LYS A 52 29.05 -0.45 -0.36
CA LYS A 52 27.86 -0.72 0.47
C LYS A 52 26.93 0.48 0.51
N LEU A 53 27.47 1.68 0.63
CA LEU A 53 26.70 2.91 0.68
C LEU A 53 26.00 3.16 -0.68
N ASP A 54 26.70 2.99 -1.79
CA ASP A 54 26.15 3.06 -3.14
C ASP A 54 25.07 2.01 -3.38
N HIS A 55 25.28 0.76 -2.93
CA HIS A 55 24.28 -0.29 -3.00
C HIS A 55 23.03 0.04 -2.17
N THR A 56 23.19 0.60 -0.97
CA THR A 56 22.02 1.01 -0.16
C THR A 56 21.23 2.15 -0.80
N ILE A 57 21.91 3.11 -1.43
CA ILE A 57 21.25 4.18 -2.18
C ILE A 57 20.51 3.60 -3.39
N ALA A 58 21.15 2.72 -4.16
CA ALA A 58 20.54 2.09 -5.32
C ALA A 58 19.31 1.24 -4.97
N VAL A 59 19.35 0.49 -3.86
CA VAL A 59 18.18 -0.25 -3.35
C VAL A 59 17.07 0.70 -2.93
N ALA A 60 17.39 1.77 -2.20
CA ALA A 60 16.39 2.75 -1.78
C ALA A 60 15.73 3.48 -2.97
N GLU A 61 16.51 3.82 -4.01
CA GLU A 61 15.98 4.41 -5.25
C GLU A 61 15.11 3.42 -6.04
N ALA A 62 15.52 2.15 -6.12
CA ALA A 62 14.73 1.12 -6.77
C ALA A 62 13.40 0.88 -6.03
N GLU A 63 13.42 0.82 -4.70
CA GLU A 63 12.21 0.71 -3.87
C GLU A 63 11.29 1.91 -4.03
N ALA A 64 11.83 3.13 -4.06
CA ALA A 64 11.06 4.34 -4.31
C ALA A 64 10.41 4.33 -5.70
N ASN A 65 11.14 3.90 -6.73
CA ASN A 65 10.60 3.78 -8.09
C ASN A 65 9.53 2.69 -8.20
N ILE A 66 9.71 1.54 -7.52
CA ILE A 66 8.69 0.49 -7.45
C ILE A 66 7.43 1.02 -6.75
N ALA A 67 7.58 1.77 -5.66
CA ALA A 67 6.44 2.36 -4.94
C ALA A 67 5.70 3.40 -5.81
N ILE A 68 6.41 4.25 -6.55
CA ILE A 68 5.82 5.22 -7.48
C ILE A 68 5.12 4.49 -8.64
N MET A 69 5.76 3.48 -9.23
CA MET A 69 5.16 2.71 -10.32
C MET A 69 3.91 1.99 -9.83
N LYS A 70 3.95 1.37 -8.65
CA LYS A 70 2.79 0.70 -8.04
C LYS A 70 1.63 1.66 -7.82
N THR A 71 1.88 2.85 -7.27
CA THR A 71 0.82 3.86 -7.07
C THR A 71 0.26 4.39 -8.38
N GLN A 72 1.08 4.58 -9.42
CA GLN A 72 0.61 4.96 -10.76
C GLN A 72 -0.20 3.85 -11.43
N THR A 73 0.22 2.59 -11.29
CA THR A 73 -0.48 1.45 -11.87
C THR A 73 -1.81 1.21 -11.17
N GLU A 74 -1.83 1.25 -9.83
CA GLU A 74 -3.05 1.17 -9.03
C GLU A 74 -4.01 2.32 -9.37
N GLY A 75 -3.51 3.56 -9.48
CA GLY A 75 -4.32 4.71 -9.86
C GLY A 75 -4.89 4.61 -11.29
N ALA A 76 -4.11 4.12 -12.25
CA ALA A 76 -4.59 3.90 -13.62
C ALA A 76 -5.65 2.78 -13.67
N LEU A 77 -5.44 1.71 -12.91
CA LEU A 77 -6.36 0.58 -12.80
C LEU A 77 -7.68 1.01 -12.13
N GLU A 78 -7.62 1.83 -11.07
CA GLU A 78 -8.81 2.45 -10.46
C GLU A 78 -9.58 3.35 -11.44
N LEU A 79 -8.88 4.09 -12.29
CA LEU A 79 -9.50 4.99 -13.28
C LEU A 79 -10.18 4.22 -14.41
N GLU A 80 -9.56 3.15 -14.91
CA GLU A 80 -10.20 2.23 -15.86
C GLU A 80 -11.37 1.48 -15.23
N GLU A 81 -11.25 1.05 -13.97
CA GLU A 81 -12.33 0.41 -13.23
C GLU A 81 -13.52 1.36 -13.01
N ALA A 82 -13.27 2.64 -12.71
CA ALA A 82 -14.32 3.64 -12.56
C ALA A 82 -15.07 3.88 -13.88
N LYS A 83 -14.35 3.87 -15.01
CA LYS A 83 -14.95 3.95 -16.36
C LYS A 83 -15.79 2.71 -16.66
N ALA A 84 -15.24 1.51 -16.46
CA ALA A 84 -15.96 0.25 -16.65
C ALA A 84 -17.19 0.14 -15.75
N PHE A 85 -17.13 0.63 -14.52
CA PHE A 85 -18.28 0.68 -13.62
C PHE A 85 -19.37 1.63 -14.14
N THR A 86 -18.98 2.83 -14.58
CA THR A 86 -19.92 3.80 -15.16
C THR A 86 -20.59 3.26 -16.42
N GLU A 87 -19.83 2.58 -17.28
CA GLU A 87 -20.33 1.94 -18.49
C GLU A 87 -21.23 0.74 -18.19
N SER A 88 -20.87 -0.09 -17.20
CA SER A 88 -21.72 -1.20 -16.74
C SER A 88 -23.05 -0.71 -16.15
N GLN A 89 -23.05 0.43 -15.44
CA GLN A 89 -24.28 1.03 -14.95
C GLN A 89 -25.15 1.55 -16.09
N LYS A 90 -24.54 2.18 -17.11
CA LYS A 90 -25.26 2.64 -18.29
C LYS A 90 -25.90 1.47 -19.04
N ASN A 91 -25.16 0.38 -19.26
CA ASN A 91 -25.66 -0.82 -19.94
C ASN A 91 -26.74 -1.55 -19.11
N MET A 92 -26.61 -1.57 -17.79
CA MET A 92 -27.64 -2.14 -16.92
C MET A 92 -28.93 -1.33 -16.95
N MET A 93 -28.81 0.00 -17.01
CA MET A 93 -29.95 0.91 -17.13
C MET A 93 -30.62 0.79 -18.51
N GLU A 94 -29.86 0.66 -19.59
CA GLU A 94 -30.39 0.38 -20.95
C GLU A 94 -31.04 -1.02 -21.05
N SER A 95 -30.56 -1.99 -20.27
CA SER A 95 -31.16 -3.33 -20.17
C SER A 95 -32.51 -3.32 -19.42
N LEU A 96 -32.61 -2.56 -18.32
CA LEU A 96 -33.83 -2.43 -17.53
C LEU A 96 -34.86 -1.53 -18.21
N LEU A 97 -34.40 -0.43 -18.80
CA LEU A 97 -35.16 0.43 -19.70
C LEU A 97 -34.86 0.01 -21.13
N LYS A 98 -35.25 -1.21 -21.54
CA LYS A 98 -35.21 -1.55 -22.97
C LYS A 98 -35.97 -0.45 -23.70
N PRO A 99 -35.32 0.40 -24.52
CA PRO A 99 -35.98 1.53 -25.17
C PRO A 99 -37.21 1.03 -25.91
N SER A 100 -37.11 -0.16 -26.51
CA SER A 100 -38.21 -0.85 -27.16
C SER A 100 -39.51 -1.03 -26.37
N PHE A 101 -39.55 -1.06 -25.03
CA PHE A 101 -40.83 -1.20 -24.31
C PHE A 101 -41.50 0.15 -24.05
N ILE A 102 -40.74 1.14 -23.58
CA ILE A 102 -41.23 2.50 -23.36
C ILE A 102 -41.47 3.20 -24.70
N ASP A 103 -40.55 3.07 -25.65
CA ASP A 103 -40.72 3.58 -27.02
C ASP A 103 -41.92 2.92 -27.70
N ARG A 104 -42.13 1.60 -27.54
CA ARG A 104 -43.37 0.97 -28.05
C ARG A 104 -44.64 1.48 -27.38
N MET A 105 -44.59 1.89 -26.10
CA MET A 105 -45.74 2.52 -25.43
C MET A 105 -45.95 3.97 -25.88
N MET A 106 -44.88 4.68 -26.26
CA MET A 106 -44.92 6.06 -26.73
C MET A 106 -45.22 6.19 -28.24
N ASP A 107 -44.85 5.21 -29.05
CA ASP A 107 -45.09 5.14 -30.50
C ASP A 107 -46.48 4.62 -30.89
N VAL A 108 -47.36 4.34 -29.93
CA VAL A 108 -48.75 3.94 -30.24
C VAL A 108 -49.50 5.14 -30.83
N GLU A 109 -49.67 5.16 -32.16
CA GLU A 109 -50.50 6.14 -32.86
C GLU A 109 -52.00 5.78 -32.75
N GLY A 110 -52.85 6.79 -32.53
CA GLY A 110 -54.32 6.64 -32.45
C GLY A 110 -54.93 7.00 -31.08
N PRO A 111 -56.24 6.73 -30.87
CA PRO A 111 -56.95 7.11 -29.63
C PRO A 111 -56.42 6.41 -28.37
N MET A 112 -55.74 5.27 -28.52
CA MET A 112 -55.09 4.54 -27.42
C MET A 112 -53.89 5.30 -26.80
N ARG A 113 -53.32 6.28 -27.52
CA ARG A 113 -52.23 7.14 -27.03
C ARG A 113 -52.59 7.87 -25.73
N TYR A 114 -53.86 8.25 -25.58
CA TYR A 114 -54.34 8.96 -24.39
C TYR A 114 -54.26 8.09 -23.12
N LEU A 115 -54.27 6.76 -23.27
CA LEU A 115 -54.14 5.81 -22.18
C LEU A 115 -52.68 5.40 -21.94
N THR A 116 -51.90 5.20 -23.00
CA THR A 116 -50.52 4.69 -22.88
C THR A 116 -49.53 5.75 -22.37
N MET A 117 -49.72 7.02 -22.73
CA MET A 117 -48.83 8.11 -22.31
C MET A 117 -48.79 8.36 -20.79
N PRO A 118 -49.92 8.45 -20.05
CA PRO A 118 -49.88 8.59 -18.59
C PRO A 118 -49.33 7.34 -17.88
N VAL A 119 -49.57 6.15 -18.43
CA VAL A 119 -49.02 4.89 -17.88
C VAL A 119 -47.50 4.85 -18.05
N ALA A 120 -46.98 5.22 -19.22
CA ALA A 120 -45.54 5.32 -19.45
C ALA A 120 -44.89 6.36 -18.53
N ALA A 121 -45.51 7.53 -18.37
CA ALA A 121 -45.04 8.56 -17.45
C ALA A 121 -45.01 8.07 -15.99
N LEU A 122 -46.03 7.33 -15.55
CA LEU A 122 -46.09 6.73 -14.21
C LEU A 122 -44.98 5.69 -14.01
N ILE A 123 -44.74 4.83 -14.99
CA ILE A 123 -43.69 3.81 -14.92
C ILE A 123 -42.31 4.48 -14.83
N THR A 124 -42.02 5.45 -15.70
CA THR A 124 -40.75 6.21 -15.66
C THR A 124 -40.58 6.94 -14.32
N PHE A 125 -41.66 7.50 -13.78
CA PHE A 125 -41.65 8.13 -12.46
C PHE A 125 -41.32 7.11 -11.35
N LEU A 126 -41.94 5.93 -11.36
CA LEU A 126 -41.65 4.87 -10.38
C LEU A 126 -40.19 4.41 -10.45
N PHE A 127 -39.61 4.28 -11.65
CA PHE A 127 -38.18 4.00 -11.80
C PHE A 127 -37.32 5.12 -11.22
N GLY A 128 -37.66 6.39 -11.49
CA GLY A 128 -36.98 7.54 -10.88
C GLY A 128 -37.04 7.53 -9.35
N VAL A 129 -38.16 7.12 -8.76
CA VAL A 129 -38.29 6.95 -7.30
C VAL A 129 -37.40 5.83 -6.78
N VAL A 130 -37.35 4.68 -7.46
CA VAL A 130 -36.46 3.56 -7.09
C VAL A 130 -35.01 3.99 -7.11
N ASP A 131 -34.59 4.72 -8.15
CA ASP A 131 -33.21 5.22 -8.25
C ASP A 131 -32.92 6.29 -7.21
N PHE A 132 -33.89 7.17 -6.89
CA PHE A 132 -33.77 8.10 -5.78
C PHE A 132 -33.56 7.38 -4.45
N VAL A 133 -34.38 6.36 -4.15
CA VAL A 133 -34.23 5.55 -2.93
C VAL A 133 -32.87 4.88 -2.87
N LYS A 134 -32.40 4.26 -3.97
CA LYS A 134 -31.06 3.67 -4.03
C LYS A 134 -29.95 4.69 -3.77
N HIS A 135 -30.06 5.89 -4.34
CA HIS A 135 -29.09 6.96 -4.10
C HIS A 135 -29.12 7.44 -2.65
N CYS A 136 -30.29 7.48 -2.02
CA CYS A 136 -30.46 7.86 -0.62
C CYS A 136 -30.05 6.75 0.37
N MET A 137 -30.10 5.47 -0.01
CA MET A 137 -29.71 4.36 0.87
C MET A 137 -28.25 4.47 1.32
N ARG A 138 -27.34 4.89 0.43
CA ARG A 138 -25.91 5.04 0.75
C ARG A 138 -25.65 6.05 1.89
N PRO A 139 -26.03 7.33 1.76
CA PRO A 139 -25.88 8.29 2.85
C PRO A 139 -26.75 7.92 4.06
N GLY A 140 -27.93 7.35 3.85
CA GLY A 140 -28.82 6.90 4.92
C GLY A 140 -28.18 5.86 5.84
N ILE A 141 -27.55 4.83 5.27
CA ILE A 141 -26.84 3.79 6.02
C ILE A 141 -25.64 4.38 6.78
N THR A 142 -24.88 5.31 6.16
CA THR A 142 -23.75 5.97 6.84
C THR A 142 -24.21 6.81 8.03
N ILE A 143 -25.25 7.63 7.86
CA ILE A 143 -25.83 8.45 8.94
C ILE A 143 -26.34 7.54 10.05
N PHE A 144 -27.06 6.48 9.70
CA PHE A 144 -27.55 5.48 10.65
C PHE A 144 -26.41 4.85 11.47
N LEU A 145 -25.30 4.50 10.82
CA LEU A 145 -24.14 3.92 11.50
C LEU A 145 -23.50 4.91 12.49
N ILE A 146 -23.32 6.17 12.09
CA ILE A 146 -22.77 7.22 12.96
C ILE A 146 -23.67 7.40 14.19
N ILE A 147 -24.99 7.51 13.99
CA ILE A 147 -25.95 7.67 15.08
C ILE A 147 -25.93 6.45 16.00
N SER A 148 -25.97 5.24 15.44
CA SER A 148 -25.98 4.00 16.22
C SER A 148 -24.71 3.84 17.05
N MET A 149 -23.54 4.16 16.47
CA MET A 149 -22.28 4.14 17.17
C MET A 149 -22.25 5.16 18.32
N ALA A 150 -22.79 6.36 18.11
CA ALA A 150 -22.91 7.37 19.17
C ALA A 150 -23.82 6.90 20.31
N VAL A 151 -24.97 6.30 19.99
CA VAL A 151 -25.91 5.75 20.99
C VAL A 151 -25.28 4.60 21.78
N ILE A 152 -24.65 3.64 21.10
CA ILE A 152 -23.98 2.50 21.78
C ILE A 152 -22.89 3.01 22.73
N LEU A 153 -22.12 4.02 22.32
CA LEU A 153 -21.09 4.61 23.15
C LEU A 153 -21.67 5.33 24.36
N GLN A 154 -22.76 6.10 24.18
CA GLN A 154 -23.45 6.79 25.26
C GLN A 154 -24.01 5.81 26.30
N GLU A 155 -24.66 4.73 25.85
CA GLU A 155 -25.18 3.68 26.73
C GLU A 155 -24.04 2.98 27.49
N ALA A 156 -22.93 2.68 26.82
CA ALA A 156 -21.76 2.09 27.46
C ALA A 156 -21.19 2.99 28.57
N TYR A 157 -21.11 4.32 28.34
CA TYR A 157 -20.68 5.28 29.36
C TYR A 157 -21.70 5.41 30.50
N SER A 158 -23.00 5.43 30.21
CA SER A 158 -24.04 5.52 31.24
C SER A 158 -24.04 4.31 32.16
N ILE A 159 -23.83 3.10 31.61
CA ILE A 159 -23.66 1.88 32.40
C ILE A 159 -22.39 1.96 33.24
N LEU A 160 -21.28 2.50 32.71
CA LEU A 160 -20.04 2.62 33.47
C LEU A 160 -20.17 3.60 34.65
N ASP A 161 -20.85 4.73 34.45
CA ASP A 161 -21.02 5.79 35.45
C ASP A 161 -21.98 5.37 36.58
N SER A 162 -23.09 4.72 36.23
CA SER A 162 -24.10 4.23 37.19
C SER A 162 -23.60 3.10 38.11
N VAL A 163 -22.44 2.52 37.80
CA VAL A 163 -21.94 1.27 38.42
C VAL A 163 -20.63 1.48 39.20
N SER A 164 -20.18 2.73 39.32
CA SER A 164 -18.88 3.21 39.81
C SER A 164 -18.41 2.76 41.22
N TYR A 165 -19.05 1.79 41.90
CA TYR A 165 -18.61 1.31 43.21
C TYR A 165 -18.63 -0.20 43.47
N GLN A 166 -19.17 -1.07 42.59
CA GLN A 166 -19.31 -2.50 42.94
C GLN A 166 -18.84 -3.53 41.89
N TRP A 167 -18.49 -3.12 40.67
CA TRP A 167 -18.12 -4.08 39.63
C TRP A 167 -16.60 -4.28 39.57
N GLY A 168 -16.19 -5.55 39.48
CA GLY A 168 -14.80 -5.90 39.23
C GLY A 168 -14.34 -5.44 37.85
N ALA A 169 -13.05 -5.14 37.71
CA ALA A 169 -12.45 -4.66 36.45
C ALA A 169 -12.82 -5.55 35.25
N ASP A 170 -12.96 -6.86 35.47
CA ASP A 170 -13.31 -7.84 34.44
C ASP A 170 -14.69 -7.60 33.82
N GLN A 171 -15.69 -7.17 34.62
CA GLN A 171 -17.04 -6.94 34.11
C GLN A 171 -17.14 -5.66 33.27
N ALA A 172 -16.40 -4.62 33.67
CA ALA A 172 -16.32 -3.37 32.89
C ALA A 172 -15.66 -3.62 31.53
N VAL A 173 -14.57 -4.39 31.51
CA VAL A 173 -13.92 -4.81 30.26
C VAL A 173 -14.89 -5.61 29.39
N ALA A 174 -15.64 -6.56 29.96
CA ALA A 174 -16.58 -7.37 29.20
C ALA A 174 -17.71 -6.54 28.54
N ILE A 175 -18.23 -5.50 29.21
CA ILE A 175 -19.24 -4.60 28.63
C ILE A 175 -18.63 -3.81 27.46
N ILE A 176 -17.46 -3.21 27.67
CA ILE A 176 -16.79 -2.40 26.64
C ILE A 176 -16.46 -3.28 25.42
N THR A 177 -15.95 -4.49 25.62
CA THR A 177 -15.66 -5.43 24.53
C THR A 177 -16.91 -5.79 23.74
N ARG A 178 -18.06 -5.99 24.39
CA ARG A 178 -19.34 -6.26 23.69
C ARG A 178 -19.81 -5.05 22.87
N ALA A 179 -19.68 -3.84 23.41
CA ALA A 179 -20.01 -2.61 22.69
C ALA A 179 -19.12 -2.44 21.45
N VAL A 180 -17.81 -2.62 21.60
CA VAL A 180 -16.85 -2.55 20.49
C VAL A 180 -17.15 -3.60 19.43
N ASN A 181 -17.39 -4.85 19.81
CA ASN A 181 -17.71 -5.92 18.85
C ASN A 181 -19.01 -5.63 18.07
N SER A 182 -19.99 -5.00 18.71
CA SER A 182 -21.24 -4.60 18.06
C SER A 182 -21.00 -3.49 17.02
N VAL A 183 -20.15 -2.51 17.34
CA VAL A 183 -19.74 -1.44 16.41
C VAL A 183 -18.93 -2.01 15.23
N ILE A 184 -18.00 -2.94 15.50
CA ILE A 184 -17.22 -3.60 14.45
C ILE A 184 -18.15 -4.37 13.51
N TYR A 185 -19.05 -5.21 14.05
CA TYR A 185 -20.00 -5.96 13.24
C TYR A 185 -20.88 -5.05 12.37
N MET A 186 -21.42 -3.96 12.94
CA MET A 186 -22.18 -2.99 12.17
C MET A 186 -21.35 -2.35 11.05
N THR A 187 -20.10 -2.01 11.34
CA THR A 187 -19.17 -1.44 10.36
C THR A 187 -18.92 -2.44 9.23
N GLU A 188 -18.68 -3.71 9.54
CA GLU A 188 -18.50 -4.77 8.54
C GLU A 188 -19.73 -4.91 7.64
N VAL A 189 -20.94 -4.85 8.19
CA VAL A 189 -22.19 -4.90 7.40
C VAL A 189 -22.29 -3.71 6.46
N VAL A 190 -21.96 -2.51 6.92
CA VAL A 190 -21.99 -1.30 6.08
C VAL A 190 -20.93 -1.36 5.00
N LEU A 191 -19.70 -1.76 5.33
CA LEU A 191 -18.62 -1.94 4.34
C LEU A 191 -18.98 -3.04 3.33
N ALA A 192 -19.53 -4.16 3.80
CA ALA A 192 -20.01 -5.22 2.92
C ALA A 192 -21.05 -4.69 1.95
N TRP A 193 -22.01 -3.89 2.40
CA TRP A 193 -23.02 -3.29 1.53
C TRP A 193 -22.41 -2.29 0.53
N TRP A 194 -21.47 -1.45 0.98
CA TRP A 194 -20.79 -0.46 0.14
C TRP A 194 -19.93 -1.09 -0.97
N PHE A 195 -19.28 -2.21 -0.66
CA PHE A 195 -18.33 -2.87 -1.56
C PHE A 195 -18.89 -4.10 -2.29
N ALA A 196 -19.98 -4.71 -1.82
CA ALA A 196 -20.62 -5.83 -2.52
C ALA A 196 -21.15 -5.40 -3.89
N ASP A 197 -21.76 -4.20 -3.97
CA ASP A 197 -22.27 -3.62 -5.20
C ASP A 197 -21.15 -3.41 -6.25
N ARG A 198 -19.98 -2.95 -5.81
CA ARG A 198 -18.79 -2.81 -6.66
C ARG A 198 -18.25 -4.15 -7.16
N ARG A 199 -18.22 -5.18 -6.30
CA ARG A 199 -17.72 -6.52 -6.69
C ARG A 199 -18.64 -7.21 -7.70
N ILE A 200 -19.95 -7.10 -7.53
CA ILE A 200 -20.92 -7.66 -8.47
C ILE A 200 -20.82 -6.96 -9.83
N ALA A 201 -20.68 -5.64 -9.86
CA ALA A 201 -20.45 -4.90 -11.10
C ALA A 201 -19.14 -5.32 -11.79
N LYS A 202 -18.04 -5.50 -11.05
CA LYS A 202 -16.78 -6.04 -11.59
C LYS A 202 -16.96 -7.44 -12.19
N PHE A 203 -17.69 -8.32 -11.51
CA PHE A 203 -17.96 -9.68 -11.99
C PHE A 203 -18.81 -9.67 -13.26
N GLN A 204 -19.85 -8.84 -13.33
CA GLN A 204 -20.69 -8.71 -14.51
C GLN A 204 -19.95 -8.09 -15.70
N ALA A 205 -19.08 -7.09 -15.48
CA ALA A 205 -18.24 -6.53 -16.54
C ALA A 205 -17.30 -7.57 -17.16
N ARG A 206 -16.69 -8.43 -16.33
CA ARG A 206 -15.86 -9.56 -16.81
C ARG A 206 -16.65 -10.58 -17.62
N LEU A 207 -17.87 -10.91 -17.19
CA LEU A 207 -18.76 -11.80 -17.94
C LEU A 207 -19.17 -11.20 -19.30
N ALA A 208 -19.46 -9.90 -19.34
CA ALA A 208 -19.87 -9.21 -20.57
C ALA A 208 -18.69 -8.99 -21.55
N GLY A 209 -17.48 -8.80 -21.05
CA GLY A 209 -16.26 -8.62 -21.86
C GLY A 209 -15.71 -9.91 -22.48
N GLY A 210 -16.28 -11.08 -22.18
CA GLY A 210 -15.81 -12.37 -22.71
C GLY A 210 -14.45 -12.83 -22.14
N ASP A 211 -13.92 -12.14 -21.14
CA ASP A 211 -12.56 -12.31 -20.63
C ASP A 211 -12.50 -13.30 -19.45
N LEU A 212 -13.27 -14.39 -19.55
CA LEU A 212 -13.11 -15.56 -18.69
C LEU A 212 -12.10 -16.50 -19.35
N LYS A 213 -10.81 -16.25 -19.09
CA LYS A 213 -9.77 -17.27 -19.15
C LYS A 213 -9.16 -17.46 -17.78
#